data_AF-A0A2M8L626-F1
#
_entry.id   AF-A0A2M8L626-F1
#
_cell.length_a   1.000
_cell.length_b   1.000
_cell.length_c   1.000
_cell.angle_alpha   90.00
_cell.angle_beta   90.00
_cell.angle_gamma   90.00
#
_symmetry.space_group_name_H-M   'P 1'
#
loop_
_entity.id
_entity.type
_entity.pdbx_description
1 polymer ?
#
loop_
_entity_poly.entity_id
_entity_poly.type
_entity_poly.pdbx_seq_one_letter_code
_entity_poly.pdbx_strand_id
1 'polypeptide(L)'
;MLRVFERHSELTNKKLKEAKSLVKLIALDYDGTIYDGGEYKQPEVFALVEKILDKNKSVVFITARAATALKTLAPPLQELLIQKDINFPNFTAGANGTTLYEVKKDGLVGIYNHGLELAQILVAVDAGRKIYEKLKIGNADLAEKGLETFRRFLQENWDGYVPSEILDVCRPYNGEIFIEQAKVTFVLPKDKSLHQKIAVELNQELGKDFSAALGDDTYVHITKKLEEDSKVVAIKTILKILGLEQN
;
A
#
# COMPACT_ATOMS: atom_id res chain seq x y z
N MET A 1 -8.46 -5.44 43.95
CA MET A 1 -8.43 -5.64 42.49
C MET A 1 -9.18 -4.54 41.73
N LEU A 2 -10.45 -4.23 42.07
CA LEU A 2 -11.22 -3.10 41.49
C LEU A 2 -10.53 -1.72 41.55
N ARG A 3 -9.95 -1.33 42.70
CA ARG A 3 -9.24 -0.04 42.86
C ARG A 3 -7.98 0.14 42.00
N VAL A 4 -7.37 -0.96 41.53
CA VAL A 4 -6.19 -0.91 40.65
C VAL A 4 -6.63 -0.66 39.20
N PHE A 5 -7.75 -1.25 38.78
CA PHE A 5 -8.37 -1.01 37.47
C PHE A 5 -8.90 0.41 37.31
N GLU A 6 -9.56 0.96 38.35
CA GLU A 6 -10.04 2.36 38.35
C GLU A 6 -8.89 3.36 38.17
N ARG A 7 -7.76 3.15 38.87
CA ARG A 7 -6.54 3.96 38.71
C ARG A 7 -5.92 3.85 37.31
N HIS A 8 -5.92 2.66 36.71
CA HIS A 8 -5.40 2.49 35.36
C HIS A 8 -6.27 3.17 34.31
N SER A 9 -7.59 3.11 34.43
CA SER A 9 -8.51 3.80 33.53
C SER A 9 -8.36 5.33 33.61
N GLU A 10 -8.27 5.87 34.83
CA GLU A 10 -8.03 7.30 35.06
C GLU A 10 -6.68 7.76 34.49
N LEU A 11 -5.61 6.98 34.72
CA LEU A 11 -4.28 7.28 34.20
C LEU A 11 -4.25 7.23 32.66
N THR A 12 -4.86 6.21 32.06
CA THR A 12 -4.99 6.08 30.60
C THR A 12 -5.77 7.26 30.02
N ASN A 13 -6.92 7.62 30.60
CA ASN A 13 -7.71 8.76 30.14
C ASN A 13 -6.96 10.09 30.27
N LYS A 14 -6.19 10.26 31.35
CA LYS A 14 -5.32 11.43 31.52
C LYS A 14 -4.24 11.48 30.43
N LYS A 15 -3.56 10.36 30.17
CA LYS A 15 -2.54 10.25 29.13
C LYS A 15 -3.10 10.45 27.72
N LEU A 16 -4.29 9.94 27.44
CA LEU A 16 -4.99 10.18 26.19
C LEU A 16 -5.38 11.66 26.02
N LYS A 17 -5.84 12.33 27.08
CA LYS A 17 -6.10 13.77 27.05
C LYS A 17 -4.83 14.58 26.79
N GLU A 18 -3.73 14.24 27.46
CA GLU A 18 -2.41 14.85 27.25
C GLU A 18 -1.93 14.62 25.81
N ALA A 19 -2.02 13.40 25.29
CA ALA A 19 -1.59 13.08 23.93
C ALA A 19 -2.45 13.76 22.87
N LYS A 20 -3.77 13.87 23.08
CA LYS A 20 -4.73 14.37 22.07
C LYS A 20 -4.41 15.78 21.56
N SER A 21 -3.90 16.67 22.42
CA SER A 21 -3.48 18.02 22.04
C SER A 21 -2.14 18.05 21.30
N LEU A 22 -1.29 17.03 21.51
CA LEU A 22 0.02 16.89 20.89
C LEU A 22 -0.01 16.20 19.53
N VAL A 23 -1.04 15.38 19.25
CA VAL A 23 -1.16 14.68 17.97
C VAL A 23 -1.29 15.68 16.81
N LYS A 24 -0.32 15.66 15.89
CA LYS A 24 -0.26 16.45 14.66
C LYS A 24 -0.55 15.65 13.39
N LEU A 25 -0.35 14.34 13.43
CA LEU A 25 -0.52 13.42 12.31
C LEU A 25 -1.44 12.28 12.72
N ILE A 26 -2.39 11.92 11.85
CA ILE A 26 -3.17 10.69 11.95
C ILE A 26 -2.77 9.80 10.78
N ALA A 27 -2.15 8.66 11.07
CA ALA A 27 -1.84 7.64 10.09
C ALA A 27 -2.96 6.61 10.04
N LEU A 28 -3.45 6.33 8.83
CA LEU A 28 -4.56 5.44 8.56
C LEU A 28 -4.07 4.30 7.68
N ASP A 29 -4.12 3.08 8.21
CA ASP A 29 -4.07 1.89 7.36
C ASP A 29 -5.39 1.80 6.55
N TYR A 30 -5.34 1.26 5.33
CA TYR A 30 -6.51 1.28 4.44
C TYR A 30 -7.38 0.03 4.59
N ASP A 31 -6.95 -1.07 3.97
CA ASP A 31 -7.67 -2.34 3.94
C ASP A 31 -7.72 -2.97 5.34
N GLY A 32 -8.92 -3.32 5.81
CA GLY A 32 -9.14 -3.90 7.15
C GLY A 32 -9.08 -2.89 8.30
N THR A 33 -8.92 -1.59 8.01
CA THR A 33 -8.92 -0.52 9.01
C THR A 33 -9.96 0.55 8.72
N ILE A 34 -9.84 1.30 7.62
CA ILE A 34 -10.83 2.31 7.21
C ILE A 34 -11.63 1.88 5.97
N TYR A 35 -11.25 0.77 5.34
CA TYR A 35 -11.98 0.15 4.24
C TYR A 35 -12.05 -1.36 4.48
N ASP A 36 -13.25 -1.89 4.75
CA ASP A 36 -13.46 -3.32 5.01
C ASP A 36 -14.54 -3.90 4.09
N GLY A 37 -14.29 -3.85 2.78
CA GLY A 37 -15.02 -4.64 1.77
C GLY A 37 -16.54 -4.39 1.61
N GLY A 38 -17.15 -3.54 2.44
CA GLY A 38 -18.58 -3.28 2.47
C GLY A 38 -19.09 -2.51 3.69
N GLU A 39 -18.39 -2.54 4.84
CA GLU A 39 -18.85 -1.87 6.07
C GLU A 39 -18.70 -0.34 6.01
N TYR A 40 -17.53 0.14 5.58
CA TYR A 40 -17.23 1.57 5.45
C TYR A 40 -17.03 1.93 3.97
N LYS A 41 -17.81 2.89 3.50
CA LYS A 41 -17.73 3.43 2.14
C LYS A 41 -16.75 4.59 2.08
N GLN A 42 -16.17 4.82 0.90
CA GLN A 42 -15.23 5.92 0.67
C GLN A 42 -15.73 7.30 1.18
N PRO A 43 -17.01 7.71 0.99
CA PRO A 43 -17.50 8.97 1.55
C PRO A 43 -17.39 9.07 3.08
N GLU A 44 -17.58 7.97 3.79
CA GLU A 44 -17.48 7.93 5.26
C GLU A 44 -16.03 8.06 5.73
N VAL A 45 -15.10 7.44 4.99
CA VAL A 45 -13.66 7.63 5.20
C VAL A 45 -13.29 9.10 5.04
N PHE A 46 -13.75 9.75 3.97
CA PHE A 46 -13.43 11.15 3.73
C PHE A 46 -14.15 12.11 4.67
N ALA A 47 -15.33 11.77 5.19
CA ALA A 47 -15.95 12.51 6.29
C ALA A 47 -15.14 12.44 7.59
N LEU A 48 -14.42 11.34 7.86
CA LEU A 48 -13.46 11.25 8.95
C LEU A 48 -12.21 12.10 8.68
N VAL A 49 -11.66 12.02 7.47
CA VAL A 49 -10.51 12.84 7.05
C VAL A 49 -10.82 14.32 7.20
N GLU A 50 -12.01 14.75 6.76
CA GLU A 50 -12.48 16.11 6.90
C GLU A 50 -12.43 16.60 8.36
N LYS A 51 -12.90 15.76 9.31
CA LYS A 51 -12.84 16.07 10.75
C LYS A 51 -11.41 16.16 11.29
N ILE A 52 -10.47 15.39 10.72
CA ILE A 52 -9.05 15.45 11.07
C ILE A 52 -8.46 16.79 10.61
N LEU A 53 -8.74 17.16 9.36
CA LEU A 53 -8.28 18.42 8.76
C LEU A 53 -8.84 19.64 9.49
N ASP A 54 -10.11 19.62 9.90
CA ASP A 54 -10.75 20.69 10.72
C ASP A 54 -10.08 20.92 12.08
N LYS A 55 -9.26 19.97 12.53
CA LYS A 55 -8.47 20.09 13.76
C LYS A 55 -7.03 20.51 13.50
N ASN A 56 -6.71 20.96 12.28
CA ASN A 56 -5.36 21.32 11.83
C ASN A 56 -4.37 20.17 12.07
N LYS A 57 -4.78 18.95 11.68
CA LYS A 57 -3.96 17.74 11.77
C LYS A 57 -3.76 17.18 10.37
N SER A 58 -2.52 16.77 10.08
CA SER A 58 -2.18 16.05 8.86
C SER A 58 -2.78 14.65 8.86
N VAL A 59 -3.12 14.16 7.68
CA VAL A 59 -3.49 12.76 7.45
C VAL A 59 -2.44 12.09 6.57
N VAL A 60 -2.18 10.81 6.84
CA VAL A 60 -1.51 9.92 5.90
C VAL A 60 -2.30 8.63 5.73
N PHE A 61 -2.52 8.21 4.49
CA PHE A 61 -2.93 6.84 4.18
C PHE A 61 -1.68 5.98 3.95
N ILE A 62 -1.58 4.81 4.60
CA ILE A 62 -0.49 3.85 4.40
C ILE A 62 -1.12 2.51 4.06
N THR A 63 -0.86 1.97 2.87
CA THR A 63 -1.53 0.74 2.41
C THR A 63 -0.62 -0.14 1.59
N ALA A 64 -0.91 -1.44 1.55
CA ALA A 64 -0.28 -2.42 0.67
C ALA A 64 -0.61 -2.18 -0.83
N ARG A 65 -1.69 -1.45 -1.12
CA ARG A 65 -2.01 -0.97 -2.49
C ARG A 65 -0.98 0.08 -2.91
N ALA A 66 -0.56 0.12 -4.17
CA ALA A 66 0.38 1.14 -4.65
C ALA A 66 -0.32 2.18 -5.54
N ALA A 67 -0.24 2.04 -6.86
CA ALA A 67 -0.87 2.94 -7.83
C ALA A 67 -2.39 3.01 -7.62
N THR A 68 -3.04 1.90 -7.26
CA THR A 68 -4.46 1.90 -6.91
C THR A 68 -4.76 2.85 -5.76
N ALA A 69 -3.92 2.90 -4.72
CA ALA A 69 -4.12 3.81 -3.59
C ALA A 69 -4.03 5.27 -4.01
N LEU A 70 -3.06 5.60 -4.87
CA LEU A 70 -2.92 6.95 -5.42
C LEU A 70 -4.18 7.34 -6.20
N LYS A 71 -4.61 6.48 -7.12
CA LYS A 71 -5.78 6.72 -7.97
C LYS A 71 -7.08 6.87 -7.17
N THR A 72 -7.24 6.15 -6.07
CA THR A 72 -8.50 6.16 -5.29
C THR A 72 -8.50 7.11 -4.10
N LEU A 73 -7.35 7.45 -3.53
CA LEU A 73 -7.26 8.24 -2.29
C LEU A 73 -6.75 9.65 -2.52
N ALA A 74 -5.89 9.87 -3.52
CA ALA A 74 -5.35 11.21 -3.75
C ALA A 74 -6.43 12.18 -4.28
N PRO A 75 -7.21 11.90 -5.34
CA PRO A 75 -8.17 12.87 -5.86
C PRO A 75 -9.18 13.40 -4.82
N PRO A 76 -9.90 12.55 -4.06
CA PRO A 76 -10.82 13.06 -3.03
C PRO A 76 -10.10 13.78 -1.88
N LEU A 77 -8.85 13.43 -1.55
CA LEU A 77 -8.07 14.22 -0.60
C LEU A 77 -7.76 15.59 -1.17
N GLN A 78 -7.31 15.70 -2.42
CA GLN A 78 -7.03 16.97 -3.08
C GLN A 78 -8.25 17.89 -3.13
N GLU A 79 -9.43 17.33 -3.44
CA GLU A 79 -10.70 18.06 -3.41
C GLU A 79 -10.97 18.67 -2.03
N LEU A 80 -10.79 17.90 -0.95
CA LEU A 80 -10.92 18.43 0.41
C LEU A 80 -9.88 19.51 0.74
N LEU A 81 -8.63 19.33 0.30
CA LEU A 81 -7.58 20.33 0.53
C LEU A 81 -7.92 21.66 -0.16
N ILE A 82 -8.46 21.61 -1.39
CA ILE A 82 -8.94 22.79 -2.12
C ILE A 82 -10.14 23.41 -1.40
N GLN A 83 -11.18 22.63 -1.12
CA GLN A 83 -12.43 23.10 -0.53
C GLN A 83 -12.22 23.80 0.81
N LYS A 84 -11.28 23.30 1.63
CA LYS A 84 -11.00 23.83 2.98
C LYS A 84 -9.81 24.75 3.06
N ASP A 85 -9.22 25.10 1.92
CA ASP A 85 -8.00 25.90 1.82
C ASP A 85 -6.87 25.39 2.74
N ILE A 86 -6.68 24.07 2.82
CA ILE A 86 -5.68 23.46 3.68
C ILE A 86 -4.28 23.66 3.11
N ASN A 87 -3.37 24.23 3.90
CA ASN A 87 -1.99 24.54 3.48
C ASN A 87 -0.91 23.77 4.24
N PHE A 88 -1.30 22.83 5.11
CA PHE A 88 -0.35 21.94 5.78
C PHE A 88 -0.22 20.59 5.05
N PRO A 89 0.92 19.89 5.17
CA PRO A 89 1.19 18.68 4.39
C PRO A 89 0.26 17.52 4.73
N ASN A 90 -0.13 16.74 3.71
CA ASN A 90 -0.87 15.49 3.81
C ASN A 90 -0.28 14.46 2.86
N PHE A 91 -0.43 13.17 3.14
CA PHE A 91 0.39 12.15 2.49
C PHE A 91 -0.38 10.90 2.07
N THR A 92 0.19 10.16 1.13
CA THR A 92 -0.22 8.80 0.79
C THR A 92 1.01 7.94 0.56
N ALA A 93 1.04 6.76 1.16
CA ALA A 93 2.14 5.81 1.08
C ALA A 93 1.63 4.48 0.55
N GLY A 94 2.16 4.08 -0.61
CA GLY A 94 1.77 2.86 -1.31
C GLY A 94 2.74 1.70 -1.06
N ALA A 95 2.27 0.47 -1.30
CA ALA A 95 3.01 -0.77 -1.06
C ALA A 95 3.71 -0.81 0.31
N ASN A 96 2.90 -0.64 1.36
CA ASN A 96 3.32 -0.59 2.75
C ASN A 96 4.39 0.46 3.03
N GLY A 97 4.40 1.58 2.30
CA GLY A 97 5.37 2.66 2.49
C GLY A 97 6.64 2.55 1.65
N THR A 98 6.70 1.62 0.70
CA THR A 98 7.77 1.56 -0.33
C THR A 98 7.77 2.80 -1.22
N THR A 99 6.61 3.44 -1.36
CA THR A 99 6.47 4.73 -2.03
C THR A 99 5.81 5.71 -1.08
N LEU A 100 6.17 6.99 -1.19
CA LEU A 100 5.59 8.05 -0.39
C LEU A 100 5.41 9.30 -1.25
N TYR A 101 4.21 9.87 -1.18
CA TYR A 101 3.83 11.09 -1.89
C TYR A 101 3.22 12.10 -0.93
N GLU A 102 3.56 13.36 -1.12
CA GLU A 102 2.78 14.47 -0.60
C GLU A 102 1.61 14.73 -1.53
N VAL A 103 0.42 14.85 -0.96
CA VAL A 103 -0.81 15.20 -1.67
C VAL A 103 -1.03 16.70 -1.54
N LYS A 104 -0.90 17.41 -2.66
CA LYS A 104 -1.10 18.87 -2.77
C LYS A 104 -2.39 19.17 -3.52
N LYS A 105 -2.91 20.38 -3.35
CA LYS A 105 -4.11 20.88 -4.04
C LYS A 105 -4.03 20.71 -5.57
N ASP A 106 -2.84 20.91 -6.14
CA ASP A 106 -2.58 20.96 -7.58
C ASP A 106 -1.91 19.69 -8.14
N GLY A 107 -1.58 18.71 -7.28
CA GLY A 107 -0.90 17.50 -7.76
C GLY A 107 -0.36 16.60 -6.66
N LEU A 108 0.37 15.58 -7.11
CA LEU A 108 1.13 14.67 -6.26
C LEU A 108 2.62 15.00 -6.39
N VAL A 109 3.31 15.11 -5.26
CA VAL A 109 4.77 15.26 -5.23
C VAL A 109 5.37 13.99 -4.65
N GLY A 110 6.13 13.26 -5.47
CA GLY A 110 6.86 12.09 -5.02
C GLY A 110 7.98 12.49 -4.05
N ILE A 111 7.93 11.96 -2.83
CA ILE A 111 8.99 12.15 -1.82
C ILE A 111 10.07 11.10 -2.03
N TYR A 112 9.67 9.84 -2.19
CA TYR A 112 10.54 8.76 -2.62
C TYR A 112 9.74 7.64 -3.30
N ASN A 113 10.44 6.88 -4.12
CA ASN A 113 9.98 5.62 -4.67
C ASN A 113 11.11 4.59 -4.50
N HIS A 114 10.95 3.67 -3.56
CA HIS A 114 11.89 2.56 -3.33
C HIS A 114 11.44 1.27 -4.03
N GLY A 115 10.59 1.41 -5.04
CA GLY A 115 10.12 0.33 -5.89
C GLY A 115 11.23 -0.28 -6.75
N LEU A 116 10.77 -1.03 -7.73
CA LEU A 116 11.55 -1.77 -8.69
C LEU A 116 11.74 -0.94 -9.96
N GLU A 117 12.99 -0.83 -10.39
CA GLU A 117 13.32 -0.36 -11.73
C GLU A 117 12.89 -1.38 -12.78
N LEU A 118 12.72 -0.96 -14.04
CA LEU A 118 12.29 -1.85 -15.13
C LEU A 118 13.15 -3.12 -15.25
N ALA A 119 14.46 -3.01 -15.13
CA ALA A 119 15.35 -4.17 -15.16
C ALA A 119 15.07 -5.16 -14.00
N GLN A 120 14.76 -4.65 -12.81
CA GLN A 120 14.43 -5.47 -11.65
C GLN A 120 13.04 -6.11 -11.78
N ILE A 121 12.10 -5.39 -12.39
CA ILE A 121 10.78 -5.92 -12.76
C ILE A 121 10.94 -7.13 -13.68
N LEU A 122 11.76 -7.02 -14.73
CA LEU A 122 11.97 -8.12 -15.67
C LEU A 122 12.58 -9.35 -14.99
N VAL A 123 13.54 -9.17 -14.06
CA VAL A 123 14.10 -10.25 -13.25
C VAL A 123 13.02 -10.92 -12.38
N ALA A 124 12.19 -10.12 -11.71
CA ALA A 124 11.12 -10.65 -10.86
C ALA A 124 10.06 -11.41 -11.66
N VAL A 125 9.72 -10.92 -12.86
CA VAL A 125 8.80 -11.60 -13.78
C VAL A 125 9.39 -12.93 -14.25
N ASP A 126 10.64 -12.93 -14.72
CA ASP A 126 11.34 -14.15 -15.16
C ASP A 126 11.39 -15.22 -14.05
N ALA A 127 11.75 -14.83 -12.83
CA ALA A 127 11.75 -15.71 -11.67
C ALA A 127 10.37 -16.35 -11.43
N GLY A 128 9.30 -15.54 -11.41
CA GLY A 128 7.95 -16.07 -11.23
C GLY A 128 7.50 -17.00 -12.35
N ARG A 129 7.87 -16.72 -13.60
CA ARG A 129 7.60 -17.61 -14.74
C ARG A 129 8.29 -18.95 -14.60
N LYS A 130 9.58 -18.96 -14.24
CA LYS A 130 10.34 -20.19 -14.00
C LYS A 130 9.73 -21.04 -12.89
N ILE A 131 9.29 -20.42 -11.79
CA ILE A 131 8.63 -21.16 -10.70
C ILE A 131 7.30 -21.76 -11.16
N TYR A 132 6.48 -21.02 -11.92
CA TYR A 132 5.21 -21.53 -12.43
C TYR A 132 5.43 -22.70 -13.41
N GLU A 133 6.43 -22.59 -14.29
CA GLU A 133 6.83 -23.67 -15.19
C GLU A 133 7.33 -24.90 -14.42
N LYS A 134 8.25 -24.71 -13.47
CA LYS A 134 8.79 -25.78 -12.60
C LYS A 134 7.69 -26.54 -11.86
N LEU A 135 6.67 -25.81 -11.39
CA LEU A 135 5.52 -26.37 -10.68
C LEU A 135 4.37 -26.81 -11.59
N LYS A 136 4.52 -26.66 -12.92
CA LYS A 136 3.51 -26.97 -13.94
C LYS A 136 2.18 -26.26 -13.71
N ILE A 137 2.25 -25.01 -13.26
CA ILE A 137 1.09 -24.14 -13.06
C ILE A 137 0.80 -23.40 -14.37
N GLY A 138 -0.35 -23.70 -14.97
CA GLY A 138 -0.86 -23.00 -16.14
C GLY A 138 -1.97 -21.99 -15.78
N ASN A 139 -2.42 -21.22 -16.77
CA ASN A 139 -3.47 -20.21 -16.58
C ASN A 139 -4.76 -20.78 -15.96
N ALA A 140 -5.15 -22.00 -16.35
CA ALA A 140 -6.36 -22.67 -15.86
C ALA A 140 -6.32 -23.00 -14.36
N ASP A 141 -5.11 -23.11 -13.80
CA ASP A 141 -4.88 -23.43 -12.40
C ASP A 141 -4.98 -22.18 -11.51
N LEU A 142 -4.97 -20.97 -12.08
CA LEU A 142 -4.92 -19.71 -11.35
C LEU A 142 -6.29 -19.29 -10.80
N ALA A 143 -6.29 -18.60 -9.67
CA ALA A 143 -7.50 -18.11 -9.04
C ALA A 143 -8.27 -17.16 -9.98
N GLU A 144 -9.51 -17.51 -10.30
CA GLU A 144 -10.36 -16.78 -11.27
C GLU A 144 -10.55 -15.31 -10.88
N LYS A 145 -10.84 -15.07 -9.60
CA LYS A 145 -10.97 -13.72 -9.02
C LYS A 145 -9.73 -12.86 -9.30
N GLY A 146 -8.53 -13.43 -9.21
CA GLY A 146 -7.27 -12.72 -9.44
C GLY A 146 -7.10 -12.36 -10.91
N LEU A 147 -7.35 -13.32 -11.80
CA LEU A 147 -7.29 -13.12 -13.25
C LEU A 147 -8.26 -12.02 -13.69
N GLU A 148 -9.50 -12.06 -13.24
CA GLU A 148 -10.52 -11.06 -13.56
C GLU A 148 -10.12 -9.66 -13.07
N THR A 149 -9.59 -9.59 -11.84
CA THR A 149 -9.13 -8.33 -11.25
C THR A 149 -8.03 -7.70 -12.10
N PHE A 150 -6.99 -8.46 -12.46
CA PHE A 150 -5.88 -7.92 -13.24
C PHE A 150 -6.25 -7.66 -14.69
N ARG A 151 -7.12 -8.46 -15.32
CA ARG A 151 -7.66 -8.15 -16.65
C ARG A 151 -8.41 -6.82 -16.66
N ARG A 152 -9.23 -6.56 -15.64
CA ARG A 152 -9.91 -5.26 -15.49
C ARG A 152 -8.90 -4.14 -15.30
N PHE A 153 -7.89 -4.32 -14.44
CA PHE A 153 -6.84 -3.31 -14.26
C PHE A 153 -6.12 -3.01 -15.57
N LEU A 154 -5.81 -4.00 -16.40
CA LEU A 154 -5.17 -3.76 -17.70
C LEU A 154 -6.05 -2.98 -18.70
N GLN A 155 -7.35 -2.86 -18.47
CA GLN A 155 -8.28 -2.07 -19.27
C GLN A 155 -8.48 -0.64 -18.70
N GLU A 156 -8.06 -0.39 -17.47
CA GLU A 156 -8.19 0.92 -16.84
C GLU A 156 -7.14 1.92 -17.34
N ASN A 157 -7.48 3.21 -17.28
CA ASN A 157 -6.49 4.27 -17.47
C ASN A 157 -5.62 4.40 -16.20
N TRP A 158 -4.30 4.27 -16.38
CA TRP A 158 -3.26 4.42 -15.35
C TRP A 158 -2.30 5.59 -15.59
N ASP A 159 -2.62 6.48 -16.54
CA ASP A 159 -1.82 7.66 -16.85
C ASP A 159 -1.50 8.46 -15.59
N GLY A 160 -0.22 8.75 -15.38
CA GLY A 160 0.28 9.45 -14.19
C GLY A 160 0.42 8.59 -12.93
N TYR A 161 0.03 7.32 -12.96
CA TYR A 161 0.13 6.39 -11.81
C TYR A 161 1.04 5.19 -12.06
N VAL A 162 1.00 4.60 -13.27
CA VAL A 162 1.86 3.50 -13.69
C VAL A 162 2.48 3.83 -15.05
N PRO A 163 3.82 3.83 -15.19
CA PRO A 163 4.48 4.02 -16.47
C PRO A 163 4.01 3.02 -17.54
N SER A 164 3.86 3.47 -18.78
CA SER A 164 3.34 2.61 -19.87
C SER A 164 4.28 1.44 -20.15
N GLU A 165 5.60 1.63 -20.05
CA GLU A 165 6.56 0.55 -20.24
C GLU A 165 6.43 -0.57 -19.21
N ILE A 166 5.91 -0.29 -18.01
CA ILE A 166 5.65 -1.30 -16.98
C ILE A 166 4.36 -2.06 -17.29
N LEU A 167 3.33 -1.36 -17.77
CA LEU A 167 2.09 -2.01 -18.22
C LEU A 167 2.33 -2.90 -19.44
N ASP A 168 3.23 -2.51 -20.33
CA ASP A 168 3.63 -3.31 -21.50
C ASP A 168 4.21 -4.68 -21.11
N VAL A 169 4.93 -4.76 -19.98
CA VAL A 169 5.41 -6.04 -19.43
C VAL A 169 4.25 -6.93 -18.97
N CYS A 170 3.15 -6.35 -18.47
CA CYS A 170 2.01 -7.13 -17.98
C CYS A 170 1.16 -7.74 -19.11
N ARG A 171 0.97 -7.00 -20.20
CA ARG A 171 -0.01 -7.32 -21.25
C ARG A 171 0.11 -8.74 -21.84
N PRO A 172 1.32 -9.28 -22.13
CA PRO A 172 1.46 -10.63 -22.67
C PRO A 172 0.89 -11.73 -21.75
N TYR A 173 0.78 -11.46 -20.46
CA TYR A 173 0.35 -12.43 -19.46
C TYR A 173 -1.15 -12.37 -19.15
N ASN A 174 -1.92 -11.52 -19.84
CA ASN A 174 -3.40 -11.52 -19.82
C ASN A 174 -4.06 -11.69 -18.43
N GLY A 175 -3.56 -10.95 -17.44
CA GLY A 175 -4.07 -10.93 -16.07
C GLY A 175 -3.46 -11.94 -15.11
N GLU A 176 -2.47 -12.74 -15.51
CA GLU A 176 -1.72 -13.59 -14.57
C GLU A 176 -0.81 -12.76 -13.64
N ILE A 177 -0.37 -11.60 -14.13
CA ILE A 177 0.45 -10.66 -13.38
C ILE A 177 -0.09 -9.24 -13.52
N PHE A 178 0.15 -8.45 -12.49
CA PHE A 178 0.01 -7.00 -12.53
C PHE A 178 1.22 -6.38 -11.84
N ILE A 179 1.79 -5.37 -12.51
CA ILE A 179 3.04 -4.74 -12.08
C ILE A 179 2.76 -3.27 -11.82
N GLU A 180 3.17 -2.85 -10.64
CA GLU A 180 3.29 -1.47 -10.24
C GLU A 180 4.78 -1.22 -9.96
N GLN A 181 5.30 0.00 -10.08
CA GLN A 181 6.70 0.27 -9.72
C GLN A 181 7.04 -0.27 -8.33
N ALA A 182 6.10 -0.20 -7.38
CA ALA A 182 6.36 -0.65 -6.03
C ALA A 182 6.42 -2.19 -5.86
N LYS A 183 5.82 -2.98 -6.77
CA LYS A 183 5.74 -4.45 -6.65
C LYS A 183 5.34 -5.15 -7.95
N VAL A 184 5.85 -6.36 -8.15
CA VAL A 184 5.34 -7.31 -9.13
C VAL A 184 4.40 -8.27 -8.41
N THR A 185 3.16 -8.43 -8.88
CA THR A 185 2.18 -9.34 -8.25
C THR A 185 1.76 -10.42 -9.22
N PHE A 186 1.82 -11.67 -8.75
CA PHE A 186 1.31 -12.84 -9.47
C PHE A 186 0.01 -13.33 -8.84
N VAL A 187 -0.92 -13.79 -9.68
CA VAL A 187 -2.10 -14.53 -9.23
C VAL A 187 -1.68 -15.93 -8.82
N LEU A 188 -2.00 -16.34 -7.61
CA LEU A 188 -1.73 -17.68 -7.07
C LEU A 188 -2.66 -18.74 -7.66
N PRO A 189 -2.27 -20.03 -7.64
CA PRO A 189 -3.14 -21.12 -8.05
C PRO A 189 -4.34 -21.29 -7.11
N LYS A 190 -5.41 -21.89 -7.62
CA LYS A 190 -6.60 -22.33 -6.85
C LYS A 190 -6.22 -23.30 -5.74
N ASP A 191 -5.21 -24.14 -5.96
CA ASP A 191 -4.67 -25.05 -4.96
C ASP A 191 -3.84 -24.30 -3.91
N LYS A 192 -4.46 -24.08 -2.75
CA LYS A 192 -3.84 -23.39 -1.60
C LYS A 192 -2.63 -24.13 -1.03
N SER A 193 -2.50 -25.45 -1.25
CA SER A 193 -1.35 -26.21 -0.77
C SER A 193 -0.03 -25.79 -1.43
N LEU A 194 -0.11 -25.14 -2.60
CA LEU A 194 1.05 -24.67 -3.35
C LEU A 194 1.53 -23.28 -2.93
N HIS A 195 0.69 -22.47 -2.25
CA HIS A 195 0.98 -21.05 -2.00
C HIS A 195 2.29 -20.83 -1.25
N GLN A 196 2.46 -21.51 -0.12
CA GLN A 196 3.68 -21.38 0.68
C GLN A 196 4.90 -21.88 -0.08
N LYS A 197 4.75 -22.96 -0.87
CA LYS A 197 5.83 -23.49 -1.70
C LYS A 197 6.26 -22.47 -2.76
N ILE A 198 5.32 -21.81 -3.42
CA ILE A 198 5.58 -20.75 -4.41
C ILE A 198 6.37 -19.61 -3.76
N ALA A 199 5.92 -19.10 -2.60
CA ALA A 199 6.63 -18.02 -1.91
C ALA A 199 8.06 -18.42 -1.52
N VAL A 200 8.28 -19.64 -1.04
CA VAL A 200 9.62 -20.13 -0.68
C VAL A 200 10.52 -20.26 -1.92
N GLU A 201 10.02 -20.87 -2.98
CA GLU A 201 10.76 -21.08 -4.24
C GLU A 201 11.10 -19.73 -4.91
N LEU A 202 10.17 -18.77 -4.89
CA LEU A 202 10.41 -17.40 -5.36
C LEU A 202 11.53 -16.71 -4.56
N ASN A 203 11.50 -16.78 -3.23
CA ASN A 203 12.56 -16.18 -2.41
C ASN A 203 13.93 -16.83 -2.64
N GLN A 204 13.97 -18.12 -2.98
CA GLN A 204 15.20 -18.81 -3.35
C GLN A 204 15.74 -18.34 -4.72
N GLU A 205 14.87 -18.22 -5.73
CA GLU A 205 15.24 -17.79 -7.08
C GLU A 205 15.64 -16.31 -7.14
N LEU A 206 14.92 -15.44 -6.42
CA LEU A 206 15.14 -13.99 -6.44
C LEU A 206 16.38 -13.55 -5.64
N GLY A 207 16.86 -14.38 -4.73
CA GLY A 207 18.02 -14.07 -3.89
C GLY A 207 17.78 -12.95 -2.89
N LYS A 208 18.83 -12.16 -2.60
CA LYS A 208 18.85 -11.23 -1.45
C LYS A 208 18.20 -9.86 -1.73
N ASP A 209 18.01 -9.49 -2.98
CA ASP A 209 17.59 -8.13 -3.37
C ASP A 209 16.06 -7.95 -3.37
N PHE A 210 15.32 -9.06 -3.30
CA PHE A 210 13.87 -9.07 -3.33
C PHE A 210 13.28 -9.86 -2.15
N SER A 211 11.98 -9.71 -1.98
CA SER A 211 11.17 -10.51 -1.07
C SER A 211 9.89 -10.90 -1.77
N ALA A 212 9.57 -12.20 -1.74
CA ALA A 212 8.26 -12.71 -2.15
C ALA A 212 7.42 -13.01 -0.91
N ALA A 213 6.24 -12.40 -0.80
CA ALA A 213 5.33 -12.57 0.32
C ALA A 213 3.91 -12.84 -0.17
N LEU A 214 3.21 -13.74 0.52
CA LEU A 214 1.79 -13.97 0.28
C LEU A 214 1.00 -12.72 0.66
N GLY A 215 0.06 -12.33 -0.19
CA GLY A 215 -0.93 -11.29 0.10
C GLY A 215 -2.15 -11.90 0.78
N ASP A 216 -3.30 -11.74 0.14
CA ASP A 216 -4.47 -12.58 0.46
C ASP A 216 -4.30 -14.00 -0.12
N ASP A 217 -5.37 -14.78 -0.16
CA ASP A 217 -5.35 -16.13 -0.73
C ASP A 217 -5.34 -16.17 -2.28
N THR A 218 -5.20 -15.01 -2.93
CA THR A 218 -5.26 -14.84 -4.38
C THR A 218 -3.93 -14.40 -4.97
N TYR A 219 -3.04 -13.76 -4.18
CA TYR A 219 -1.84 -13.13 -4.72
C TYR A 219 -0.55 -13.43 -3.97
N VAL A 220 0.56 -13.46 -4.72
CA VAL A 220 1.91 -13.34 -4.17
C VAL A 220 2.56 -12.08 -4.71
N HIS A 221 3.13 -11.28 -3.80
CA HIS A 221 3.77 -10.01 -4.11
C HIS A 221 5.28 -10.16 -4.04
N ILE A 222 5.97 -9.67 -5.06
CA ILE A 222 7.42 -9.52 -5.10
C ILE A 222 7.74 -8.05 -4.96
N THR A 223 8.46 -7.69 -3.91
CA THR A 223 8.93 -6.34 -3.62
C THR A 223 10.44 -6.31 -3.53
N LYS A 224 11.02 -5.10 -3.58
CA LYS A 224 12.41 -4.90 -3.15
C LYS A 224 12.54 -5.31 -1.69
N LYS A 225 13.65 -5.97 -1.33
CA LYS A 225 13.97 -6.23 0.07
C LYS A 225 14.52 -4.95 0.69
N LEU A 226 13.94 -4.52 1.80
CA LEU A 226 14.37 -3.34 2.54
C LEU A 226 15.01 -3.77 3.87
N GLU A 227 16.00 -3.01 4.33
CA GLU A 227 16.67 -3.27 5.62
C GLU A 227 15.78 -2.92 6.81
N GLU A 228 14.84 -1.98 6.61
CA GLU A 228 13.89 -1.50 7.61
C GLU A 228 12.45 -1.68 7.12
N ASP A 229 11.51 -1.82 8.06
CA ASP A 229 10.08 -1.83 7.77
C ASP A 229 9.65 -0.56 7.03
N SER A 230 9.06 -0.72 5.85
CA SER A 230 8.70 0.39 4.98
C SER A 230 7.62 1.30 5.54
N LYS A 231 6.70 0.81 6.39
CA LYS A 231 5.71 1.66 7.05
C LYS A 231 6.40 2.55 8.08
N VAL A 232 7.37 1.99 8.82
CA VAL A 232 8.19 2.75 9.78
C VAL A 232 9.00 3.83 9.06
N VAL A 233 9.65 3.51 7.94
CA VAL A 233 10.40 4.48 7.12
C VAL A 233 9.49 5.62 6.64
N ALA A 234 8.29 5.29 6.15
CA ALA A 234 7.31 6.30 5.72
C ALA A 234 6.92 7.24 6.86
N ILE A 235 6.57 6.69 8.02
CA ILE A 235 6.20 7.49 9.20
C ILE A 235 7.35 8.38 9.67
N LYS A 236 8.57 7.83 9.80
CA LYS A 236 9.76 8.62 10.19
C LYS A 236 10.01 9.78 9.22
N THR A 237 9.87 9.52 7.92
CA THR A 237 10.04 10.54 6.87
C THR A 237 9.00 11.64 7.00
N ILE A 238 7.72 11.28 7.19
CA ILE A 238 6.63 12.24 7.38
C ILE A 238 6.84 13.07 8.64
N LEU A 239 7.20 12.44 9.76
CA LEU A 239 7.48 13.12 11.02
C LEU A 239 8.59 14.16 10.84
N LYS A 240 9.68 13.82 10.14
CA LYS A 240 10.74 14.76 9.78
C LYS A 240 10.24 15.93 8.94
N ILE A 241 9.43 15.68 7.91
CA ILE A 241 8.83 16.74 7.07
C ILE A 241 7.96 17.68 7.90
N LEU A 242 7.24 17.15 8.89
CA LEU A 242 6.40 17.93 9.80
C LEU A 242 7.19 18.62 10.93
N GLY A 243 8.52 18.45 10.99
CA GLY A 243 9.34 18.98 12.09
C GLY A 243 9.07 18.33 13.45
N LEU A 244 8.59 17.08 13.44
CA LEU A 244 8.27 16.28 14.62
C LEU A 244 9.41 15.27 14.80
N GLU A 245 10.47 15.64 15.50
CA GLU A 245 11.57 14.70 15.75
C GLU A 245 11.17 13.63 16.78
N GLN A 246 11.66 12.40 16.59
CA GLN A 246 11.64 11.38 17.63
C GLN A 246 12.67 11.79 18.70
N ASN A 247 12.20 12.14 19.90
CA ASN A 247 13.06 12.16 21.08
C ASN A 247 13.45 10.74 21.49
#